data_AF-A0A0C2YK83-F1
#
_entry.id   AF-A0A0C2YK83-F1
#
_cell.length_a   1.000
_cell.length_b   1.000
_cell.length_c   1.000
_cell.angle_alpha   90.00
_cell.angle_beta   90.00
_cell.angle_gamma   90.00
#
_symmetry.space_group_name_H-M   'P 1'
#
loop_
_entity.id
_entity.type
_entity.pdbx_description
1 polymer ?
#
loop_
_entity_poly.entity_id
_entity_poly.type
_entity_poly.pdbx_seq_one_letter_code
_entity_poly.pdbx_strand_id
1 'polypeptide(L)'
;MSTPSKLNTPAPSTSKCNWTCMMMDELKSGSDDEPEIYDVKVGERKWCQQVKKEAKEKEARECQQREEVERWAREEAVHLKREAAAVWRQEEVDHRAREECQVKEEREHQEREAAVRQEVAIKKATETAEKRAQGDTEERLAEATKKMWAAEETVRQWEEAEASKQKPVMTKKRVREENMVARPSGMLGSGLWTGADCRQDPKNKCQCTCMQCVRHKEKCKWLEVVGLVSGSGSGDMKGKGKEVATSPRAGEKKKRVQKSAAKVVNSDVEIVAKPSNASRSESSHALLEHMDRLILAVENLTEAQWYMASACVASGIVENEEEDTDMEAVNQEVAKQEIAKLQKEVLEPWPSDDEM
;
A
#
# COMPACT_ATOMS: atom_id res chain seq x y z
N MET A 1 -46.30 17.54 12.15
CA MET A 1 -47.49 18.42 12.08
C MET A 1 -48.03 18.58 13.50
N SER A 2 -47.53 19.56 14.25
CA SER A 2 -47.90 19.78 15.66
C SER A 2 -48.70 21.07 15.78
N THR A 3 -49.90 20.96 16.37
CA THR A 3 -50.86 22.06 16.57
C THR A 3 -50.37 23.11 17.58
N PRO A 4 -50.67 24.41 17.39
CA PRO A 4 -50.32 25.44 18.37
C PRO A 4 -51.28 25.42 19.55
N SER A 5 -50.73 25.37 20.77
CA SER A 5 -51.50 25.44 22.02
C SER A 5 -51.98 26.87 22.27
N LYS A 6 -53.29 27.04 22.49
CA LYS A 6 -53.96 28.32 22.83
C LYS A 6 -53.47 28.79 24.21
N LEU A 7 -52.79 29.93 24.25
CA LEU A 7 -52.46 30.63 25.49
C LEU A 7 -53.68 31.50 25.92
N ASN A 8 -54.27 31.18 27.06
CA ASN A 8 -55.30 32.02 27.70
C ASN A 8 -54.62 33.16 28.47
N THR A 9 -54.78 34.39 27.99
CA THR A 9 -54.36 35.61 28.70
C THR A 9 -55.43 35.98 29.75
N PRO A 10 -55.12 36.04 31.05
CA PRO A 10 -56.07 36.49 32.06
C PRO A 10 -56.24 38.01 32.01
N ALA A 11 -57.49 38.47 32.11
CA ALA A 11 -57.87 39.88 32.06
C ALA A 11 -57.44 40.64 33.33
N PRO A 12 -57.05 41.93 33.23
CA PRO A 12 -56.68 42.74 34.38
C PRO A 12 -57.91 43.13 35.20
N SER A 13 -57.92 42.72 36.47
CA SER A 13 -58.88 43.14 37.49
C SER A 13 -58.67 44.60 37.86
N THR A 14 -59.53 45.49 37.39
CA THR A 14 -59.57 46.91 37.77
C THR A 14 -60.22 47.08 39.15
N SER A 15 -59.44 46.88 40.22
CA SER A 15 -59.83 47.24 41.58
C SER A 15 -59.59 48.73 41.81
N LYS A 16 -60.66 49.54 41.70
CA LYS A 16 -60.69 50.96 42.07
C LYS A 16 -60.60 51.09 43.60
N CYS A 17 -59.41 51.33 44.13
CA CYS A 17 -59.27 51.79 45.51
C CYS A 17 -59.40 53.32 45.56
N ASN A 18 -60.45 53.82 46.21
CA ASN A 18 -60.69 55.24 46.47
C ASN A 18 -59.70 55.76 47.53
N TRP A 19 -58.57 56.31 47.09
CA TRP A 19 -57.56 56.93 47.96
C TRP A 19 -57.95 58.33 48.47
N THR A 20 -59.06 58.90 48.02
CA THR A 20 -59.36 60.33 48.18
C THR A 20 -59.85 60.72 49.59
N CYS A 21 -60.20 59.77 50.45
CA CYS A 21 -60.80 60.09 51.76
C CYS A 21 -59.83 60.10 52.94
N MET A 22 -58.58 59.63 52.79
CA MET A 22 -57.69 59.44 53.95
C MET A 22 -56.74 60.63 54.23
N MET A 23 -56.71 61.65 53.36
CA MET A 23 -55.72 62.75 53.45
C MET A 23 -56.27 64.08 53.99
N MET A 24 -57.54 64.17 54.39
CA MET A 24 -58.14 65.46 54.79
C MET A 24 -58.21 65.73 56.31
N ASP A 25 -57.98 64.73 57.18
CA ASP A 25 -58.16 64.93 58.63
C ASP A 25 -56.89 65.33 59.42
N GLU A 26 -55.71 65.38 58.80
CA GLU A 26 -54.46 65.73 59.51
C GLU A 26 -54.04 67.22 59.43
N LEU A 27 -54.79 68.08 58.75
CA LEU A 27 -54.39 69.48 58.49
C LEU A 27 -54.77 70.50 59.59
N LYS A 28 -54.94 70.09 60.86
CA LYS A 28 -55.37 71.01 61.93
C LYS A 28 -54.46 71.15 63.15
N SER A 29 -53.25 70.63 63.12
CA SER A 29 -52.26 70.88 64.19
C SER A 29 -51.21 71.88 63.70
N GLY A 30 -51.46 73.16 63.97
CA GLY A 30 -50.48 74.24 63.81
C GLY A 30 -49.45 74.18 64.94
N SER A 31 -48.18 74.07 64.57
CA SER A 31 -47.02 74.20 65.44
C SER A 31 -46.03 75.15 64.78
N ASP A 32 -45.78 76.29 65.44
CA ASP A 32 -44.87 77.39 65.06
C ASP A 32 -43.37 77.03 65.17
N ASP A 33 -42.97 75.82 64.77
CA ASP A 33 -41.56 75.38 64.62
C ASP A 33 -41.21 75.23 63.12
N GLU A 34 -41.66 76.19 62.31
CA GLU A 34 -41.77 76.07 60.85
C GLU A 34 -40.47 76.14 60.00
N PRO A 35 -39.36 76.80 60.40
CA PRO A 35 -38.18 76.87 59.53
C PRO A 35 -37.31 75.61 59.58
N GLU A 36 -37.22 74.91 60.72
CA GLU A 36 -36.31 73.76 60.89
C GLU A 36 -36.85 72.48 60.24
N ILE A 37 -38.18 72.32 60.18
CA ILE A 37 -38.85 71.19 59.53
C ILE A 37 -38.72 71.27 57.99
N TYR A 38 -38.60 72.48 57.43
CA TYR A 38 -38.47 72.68 55.99
C TYR A 38 -37.10 72.21 55.47
N ASP A 39 -36.01 72.52 56.18
CA ASP A 39 -34.65 72.14 55.77
C ASP A 39 -34.42 70.63 55.82
N VAL A 40 -35.01 69.92 56.81
CA VAL A 40 -34.97 68.45 56.88
C VAL A 40 -35.67 67.83 55.66
N LYS A 41 -36.86 68.33 55.28
CA LYS A 41 -37.62 67.81 54.13
C LYS A 41 -36.92 68.07 52.78
N VAL A 42 -36.20 69.19 52.64
CA VAL A 42 -35.39 69.47 51.44
C VAL A 42 -34.18 68.54 51.37
N GLY A 43 -33.53 68.28 52.51
CA GLY A 43 -32.43 67.32 52.63
C GLY A 43 -32.83 65.90 52.23
N GLU A 44 -33.97 65.42 52.73
CA GLU A 44 -34.51 64.08 52.40
C GLU A 44 -34.82 63.92 50.91
N ARG A 45 -35.46 64.91 50.28
CA ARG A 45 -35.74 64.87 48.83
C ARG A 45 -34.45 64.81 48.01
N LYS A 46 -33.43 65.59 48.40
CA LYS A 46 -32.13 65.60 47.72
C LYS A 46 -31.41 64.24 47.87
N TRP A 47 -31.43 63.68 49.08
CA TRP A 47 -30.88 62.36 49.34
C TRP A 47 -31.62 61.26 48.55
N CYS A 48 -32.95 61.25 48.54
CA CYS A 48 -33.75 60.32 47.76
C CYS A 48 -33.48 60.42 46.25
N GLN A 49 -33.29 61.63 45.72
CA GLN A 49 -32.92 61.83 44.31
C GLN A 49 -31.53 61.27 44.01
N GLN A 50 -30.57 61.44 44.91
CA GLN A 50 -29.22 60.90 44.76
C GLN A 50 -29.22 59.37 44.79
N VAL A 51 -29.89 58.76 45.77
CA VAL A 51 -30.03 57.29 45.84
C VAL A 51 -30.72 56.74 44.60
N LYS A 52 -31.77 57.40 44.11
CA LYS A 52 -32.46 57.01 42.87
C LYS A 52 -31.56 57.12 41.63
N LYS A 53 -30.68 58.13 41.58
CA LYS A 53 -29.72 58.29 40.49
C LYS A 53 -28.67 57.17 40.53
N GLU A 54 -28.12 56.87 41.70
CA GLU A 54 -27.14 55.81 41.89
C GLU A 54 -27.73 54.42 41.58
N ALA A 55 -28.97 54.14 42.00
CA ALA A 55 -29.66 52.90 41.68
C ALA A 55 -29.83 52.72 40.16
N LYS A 56 -30.21 53.77 39.43
CA LYS A 56 -30.33 53.74 37.96
C LYS A 56 -28.98 53.54 37.26
N GLU A 57 -27.93 54.17 37.78
CA GLU A 57 -26.57 54.02 37.23
C GLU A 57 -26.06 52.59 37.44
N LYS A 58 -26.32 52.01 38.62
CA LYS A 58 -25.98 50.62 38.91
C LYS A 58 -26.76 49.66 38.00
N GLU A 59 -28.08 49.86 37.83
CA GLU A 59 -28.90 49.06 36.92
C GLU A 59 -28.40 49.13 35.48
N ALA A 60 -28.04 50.33 35.00
CA ALA A 60 -27.48 50.50 33.66
C ALA A 60 -26.15 49.75 33.47
N ARG A 61 -25.26 49.78 34.47
CA ARG A 61 -24.00 49.01 34.43
C ARG A 61 -24.23 47.51 34.44
N GLU A 62 -25.16 47.02 35.27
CA GLU A 62 -25.50 45.59 35.29
C GLU A 62 -26.14 45.11 33.99
N CYS A 63 -27.01 45.93 33.38
CA CYS A 63 -27.57 45.65 32.06
C CYS A 63 -26.48 45.60 30.98
N GLN A 64 -25.55 46.55 30.98
CA GLN A 64 -24.42 46.53 30.05
C GLN A 64 -23.55 45.29 30.22
N GLN A 65 -23.22 44.90 31.46
CA GLN A 65 -22.46 43.67 31.72
C GLN A 65 -23.19 42.41 31.24
N ARG A 66 -24.51 42.34 31.43
CA ARG A 66 -25.33 41.24 30.91
C ARG A 66 -25.29 41.17 29.37
N GLU A 67 -25.42 42.30 28.70
CA GLU A 67 -25.33 42.37 27.23
C GLU A 67 -23.94 41.99 26.69
N GLU A 68 -22.88 42.38 27.38
CA GLU A 68 -21.50 42.01 27.03
C GLU A 68 -21.26 40.50 27.18
N VAL A 69 -21.71 39.90 28.29
CA VAL A 69 -21.64 38.45 28.52
C VAL A 69 -22.46 37.68 27.48
N GLU A 70 -23.67 38.15 27.17
CA GLU A 70 -24.52 37.52 26.15
C GLU A 70 -23.88 37.61 24.75
N ARG A 71 -23.29 38.76 24.41
CA ARG A 71 -22.55 38.92 23.16
C ARG A 71 -21.37 37.95 23.08
N TRP A 72 -20.58 37.86 24.15
CA TRP A 72 -19.45 36.94 24.22
C TRP A 72 -19.88 35.48 24.06
N ALA A 73 -20.95 35.06 24.74
CA ALA A 73 -21.52 33.72 24.59
C ALA A 73 -22.00 33.43 23.16
N ARG A 74 -22.57 34.42 22.46
CA ARG A 74 -22.97 34.28 21.05
C ARG A 74 -21.76 34.15 20.12
N GLU A 75 -20.71 34.92 20.36
CA GLU A 75 -19.47 34.85 19.59
C GLU A 75 -18.76 33.50 19.78
N GLU A 76 -18.65 33.03 21.02
CA GLU A 76 -18.11 31.72 21.36
C GLU A 76 -18.92 30.58 20.72
N ALA A 77 -20.25 30.65 20.75
CA ALA A 77 -21.10 29.66 20.09
C ALA A 77 -20.89 29.63 18.56
N VAL A 78 -20.62 30.77 17.92
CA VAL A 78 -20.29 30.83 16.50
C VAL A 78 -18.89 30.26 16.23
N HIS A 79 -17.92 30.53 17.12
CA HIS A 79 -16.58 29.97 17.04
C HIS A 79 -16.60 28.44 17.09
N LEU A 80 -17.23 27.87 18.12
CA LEU A 80 -17.36 26.42 18.30
C LEU A 80 -18.07 25.75 17.12
N LYS A 81 -19.09 26.40 16.53
CA LYS A 81 -19.74 25.90 15.31
C LYS A 81 -18.80 25.84 14.11
N ARG A 82 -17.89 26.81 13.96
CA ARG A 82 -16.90 26.82 12.87
C ARG A 82 -15.84 25.75 13.09
N GLU A 83 -15.38 25.57 14.33
CA GLU A 83 -14.43 24.52 14.70
C GLU A 83 -15.02 23.14 14.49
N ALA A 84 -16.24 22.88 14.96
CA ALA A 84 -16.94 21.61 14.73
C ALA A 84 -17.10 21.33 13.23
N ALA A 85 -17.44 22.34 12.42
CA ALA A 85 -17.51 22.18 10.96
C ALA A 85 -16.14 21.93 10.31
N ALA A 86 -15.04 22.42 10.89
CA ALA A 86 -13.70 22.15 10.41
C ALA A 86 -13.25 20.72 10.75
N VAL A 87 -13.50 20.27 11.99
CA VAL A 87 -13.25 18.89 12.43
C VAL A 87 -14.01 17.90 11.57
N TRP A 88 -15.31 18.13 11.34
CA TRP A 88 -16.13 17.25 10.51
C TRP A 88 -15.62 17.15 9.06
N ARG A 89 -15.18 18.27 8.46
CA ARG A 89 -14.54 18.25 7.13
C ARG A 89 -13.24 17.47 7.12
N GLN A 90 -12.43 17.58 8.18
CA GLN A 90 -11.19 16.82 8.31
C GLN A 90 -11.49 15.31 8.42
N GLU A 91 -12.46 14.93 9.26
CA GLU A 91 -12.89 13.54 9.40
C GLU A 91 -13.40 12.95 8.08
N GLU A 92 -14.12 13.74 7.26
CA GLU A 92 -14.56 13.29 5.93
C GLU A 92 -13.38 13.07 4.98
N VAL A 93 -12.36 13.93 5.01
CA VAL A 93 -11.13 13.75 4.23
C VAL A 93 -10.37 12.50 4.68
N ASP A 94 -10.23 12.29 5.98
CA ASP A 94 -9.54 11.13 6.55
C ASP A 94 -10.32 9.83 6.25
N HIS A 95 -11.65 9.87 6.29
CA HIS A 95 -12.51 8.76 5.89
C HIS A 95 -12.28 8.39 4.42
N ARG A 96 -12.34 9.36 3.52
CA ARG A 96 -12.07 9.14 2.09
C ARG A 96 -10.66 8.58 1.84
N ALA A 97 -9.66 9.10 2.54
CA ALA A 97 -8.29 8.58 2.43
C ALA A 97 -8.20 7.10 2.85
N ARG A 98 -8.91 6.71 3.93
CA ARG A 98 -8.99 5.29 4.34
C ARG A 98 -9.69 4.41 3.30
N GLU A 99 -10.79 4.89 2.71
CA GLU A 99 -11.48 4.15 1.64
C GLU A 99 -10.60 3.98 0.40
N GLU A 100 -9.89 5.04 -0.03
CA GLU A 100 -8.94 4.96 -1.14
C GLU A 100 -7.79 3.97 -0.86
N CYS A 101 -7.27 3.96 0.38
CA CYS A 101 -6.28 2.98 0.82
C CYS A 101 -6.82 1.54 0.72
N GLN A 102 -8.04 1.29 1.18
CA GLN A 102 -8.65 -0.04 1.11
C GLN A 102 -8.87 -0.50 -0.34
N VAL A 103 -9.37 0.38 -1.21
CA VAL A 103 -9.56 0.06 -2.64
C VAL A 103 -8.21 -0.26 -3.31
N LYS A 104 -7.15 0.47 -2.95
CA LYS A 104 -5.80 0.21 -3.46
C LYS A 104 -5.27 -1.15 -2.99
N GLU A 105 -5.44 -1.46 -1.72
CA GLU A 105 -5.02 -2.75 -1.13
C GLU A 105 -5.77 -3.93 -1.76
N GLU A 106 -7.08 -3.81 -1.93
CA GLU A 106 -7.89 -4.85 -2.58
C GLU A 106 -7.44 -5.06 -4.04
N ARG A 107 -7.14 -3.99 -4.76
CA ARG A 107 -6.59 -4.08 -6.12
C ARG A 107 -5.24 -4.79 -6.13
N GLU A 108 -4.32 -4.44 -5.23
CA GLU A 108 -3.03 -5.12 -5.12
C GLU A 108 -3.21 -6.61 -4.79
N HIS A 109 -4.16 -6.95 -3.93
CA HIS A 109 -4.50 -8.34 -3.62
C HIS A 109 -5.00 -9.08 -4.86
N GLN A 110 -5.91 -8.49 -5.64
CA GLN A 110 -6.41 -9.08 -6.89
C GLN A 110 -5.29 -9.25 -7.94
N GLU A 111 -4.38 -8.29 -8.06
CA GLU A 111 -3.22 -8.38 -8.95
C GLU A 111 -2.27 -9.52 -8.53
N ARG A 112 -2.02 -9.69 -7.22
CA ARG A 112 -1.25 -10.83 -6.69
C ARG A 112 -1.93 -12.16 -6.95
N GLU A 113 -3.24 -12.25 -6.74
CA GLU A 113 -4.00 -13.46 -7.00
C GLU A 113 -3.98 -13.83 -8.50
N ALA A 114 -4.11 -12.83 -9.37
CA ALA A 114 -3.99 -13.03 -10.81
C ALA A 114 -2.60 -13.53 -11.21
N ALA A 115 -1.53 -12.97 -10.62
CA ALA A 115 -0.17 -13.43 -10.85
C ALA A 115 0.04 -14.89 -10.41
N VAL A 116 -0.44 -15.26 -9.22
CA VAL A 116 -0.38 -16.66 -8.73
C VAL A 116 -1.14 -17.61 -9.66
N ARG A 117 -2.33 -17.23 -10.13
CA ARG A 117 -3.10 -18.03 -11.10
C ARG A 117 -2.34 -18.20 -12.41
N GLN A 118 -1.66 -17.16 -12.89
CA GLN A 118 -0.83 -17.22 -14.09
C GLN A 118 0.38 -18.15 -13.90
N GLU A 119 1.07 -18.08 -12.77
CA GLU A 119 2.19 -18.97 -12.45
C GLU A 119 1.75 -20.44 -12.39
N VAL A 120 0.61 -20.74 -11.78
CA VAL A 120 0.03 -22.09 -11.75
C VAL A 120 -0.29 -22.58 -13.16
N ALA A 121 -0.83 -21.71 -14.02
CA ALA A 121 -1.11 -22.06 -15.41
C ALA A 121 0.17 -22.35 -16.22
N ILE A 122 1.22 -21.54 -16.04
CA ILE A 122 2.53 -21.74 -16.66
C ILE A 122 3.12 -23.08 -16.18
N LYS A 123 3.15 -23.34 -14.87
CA LYS A 123 3.67 -24.58 -14.29
C LYS A 123 2.95 -25.82 -14.82
N LYS A 124 1.63 -25.75 -14.96
CA LYS A 124 0.83 -26.85 -15.54
C LYS A 124 1.15 -27.06 -17.02
N ALA A 125 1.33 -25.98 -17.78
CA ALA A 125 1.71 -26.07 -19.19
C ALA A 125 3.12 -26.66 -19.36
N THR A 126 4.09 -26.27 -18.53
CA THR A 126 5.45 -26.82 -18.57
C THR A 126 5.47 -28.30 -18.17
N GLU A 127 4.76 -28.70 -17.12
CA GLU A 127 4.64 -30.11 -16.71
C GLU A 127 4.00 -30.95 -17.82
N THR A 128 2.98 -30.43 -18.49
CA THR A 128 2.33 -31.12 -19.62
C THR A 128 3.28 -31.24 -20.82
N ALA A 129 4.09 -30.22 -21.10
CA ALA A 129 5.08 -30.25 -22.16
C ALA A 129 6.21 -31.24 -21.86
N GLU A 130 6.67 -31.30 -20.62
CA GLU A 130 7.68 -32.25 -20.14
C GLU A 130 7.19 -33.70 -20.27
N LYS A 131 5.94 -33.99 -19.86
CA LYS A 131 5.34 -35.34 -20.03
C LYS A 131 5.25 -35.76 -21.50
N ARG A 132 4.95 -34.84 -22.42
CA ARG A 132 4.96 -35.12 -23.87
C ARG A 132 6.37 -35.41 -24.37
N ALA A 133 7.35 -34.59 -23.97
CA ALA A 133 8.75 -34.80 -24.35
C ALA A 133 9.27 -36.15 -23.85
N GLN A 134 8.93 -36.53 -22.60
CA GLN A 134 9.27 -37.85 -22.07
C GLN A 134 8.62 -38.97 -22.89
N GLY A 135 7.33 -38.89 -23.18
CA GLY A 135 6.63 -39.85 -24.03
C GLY A 135 7.27 -40.02 -25.41
N ASP A 136 7.64 -38.92 -26.07
CA ASP A 136 8.32 -38.94 -27.37
C ASP A 136 9.70 -39.62 -27.29
N THR A 137 10.44 -39.42 -26.19
CA THR A 137 11.74 -40.09 -25.99
C THR A 137 11.59 -41.57 -25.70
N GLU A 138 10.60 -41.98 -24.90
CA GLU A 138 10.29 -43.38 -24.62
C GLU A 138 9.84 -44.11 -25.89
N GLU A 139 9.00 -43.47 -26.71
CA GLU A 139 8.56 -44.01 -28.01
C GLU A 139 9.74 -44.22 -28.95
N ARG A 140 10.65 -43.24 -29.09
CA ARG A 140 11.86 -43.37 -29.92
C ARG A 140 12.79 -44.47 -29.43
N LEU A 141 12.96 -44.63 -28.13
CA LEU A 141 13.76 -45.71 -27.55
C LEU A 141 13.12 -47.07 -27.86
N ALA A 142 11.81 -47.21 -27.68
CA ALA A 142 11.09 -48.45 -28.00
C ALA A 142 11.19 -48.79 -29.50
N GLU A 143 11.10 -47.79 -30.38
CA GLU A 143 11.27 -47.98 -31.83
C GLU A 143 12.70 -48.42 -32.17
N ALA A 144 13.72 -47.80 -31.56
CA ALA A 144 15.12 -48.17 -31.76
C ALA A 144 15.39 -49.61 -31.28
N THR A 145 14.88 -50.02 -30.12
CA THR A 145 15.00 -51.38 -29.60
C THR A 145 14.34 -52.40 -30.53
N LYS A 146 13.14 -52.11 -31.05
CA LYS A 146 12.47 -52.97 -32.05
C LYS A 146 13.31 -53.13 -33.31
N LYS A 147 13.93 -52.05 -33.80
CA LYS A 147 14.82 -52.08 -34.97
C LYS A 147 16.09 -52.90 -34.74
N MET A 148 16.72 -52.78 -33.57
CA MET A 148 17.88 -53.60 -33.21
C MET A 148 17.54 -55.08 -33.17
N TRP A 149 16.43 -55.45 -32.52
CA TRP A 149 15.98 -56.83 -32.43
C TRP A 149 15.65 -57.43 -33.80
N ALA A 150 14.99 -56.66 -34.67
CA ALA A 150 14.75 -57.07 -36.05
C ALA A 150 16.05 -57.27 -36.84
N ALA A 151 17.04 -56.39 -36.67
CA ALA A 151 18.35 -56.53 -37.31
C ALA A 151 19.10 -57.78 -36.82
N GLU A 152 19.11 -58.04 -35.51
CA GLU A 152 19.70 -59.24 -34.90
C GLU A 152 19.06 -60.53 -35.43
N GLU A 153 17.73 -60.57 -35.51
CA GLU A 153 17.00 -61.69 -36.11
C GLU A 153 17.37 -61.89 -37.59
N THR A 154 17.59 -60.79 -38.34
CA THR A 154 18.00 -60.86 -39.75
C THR A 154 19.42 -61.45 -39.89
N VAL A 155 20.34 -61.09 -38.99
CA VAL A 155 21.70 -61.66 -38.94
C VAL A 155 21.62 -63.16 -38.62
N ARG A 156 20.81 -63.56 -37.63
CA ARG A 156 20.61 -64.97 -37.28
C ARG A 156 20.09 -65.79 -38.48
N GLN A 157 19.08 -65.29 -39.20
CA GLN A 157 18.57 -65.95 -40.41
C GLN A 157 19.63 -66.08 -41.50
N TRP A 158 20.51 -65.08 -41.63
CA TRP A 158 21.60 -65.12 -42.60
C TRP A 158 22.66 -66.16 -42.22
N GLU A 159 23.05 -66.23 -40.95
CA GLU A 159 23.96 -67.25 -40.42
C GLU A 159 23.39 -68.66 -40.58
N GLU A 160 22.09 -68.86 -40.29
CA GLU A 160 21.40 -70.14 -40.53
C GLU A 160 21.38 -70.52 -42.02
N ALA A 161 21.14 -69.55 -42.91
CA ALA A 161 21.19 -69.77 -44.34
C ALA A 161 22.61 -70.12 -44.83
N GLU A 162 23.65 -69.48 -44.29
CA GLU A 162 25.05 -69.84 -44.57
C GLU A 162 25.39 -71.24 -44.04
N ALA A 163 25.02 -71.57 -42.81
CA ALA A 163 25.21 -72.90 -42.24
C ALA A 163 24.50 -73.97 -43.09
N SER A 164 23.29 -73.67 -43.60
CA SER A 164 22.58 -74.54 -44.53
C SER A 164 23.27 -74.67 -45.89
N LYS A 165 23.99 -73.65 -46.39
CA LYS A 165 24.81 -73.72 -47.61
C LYS A 165 26.07 -74.55 -47.43
N GLN A 166 26.62 -74.65 -46.22
CA GLN A 166 27.78 -75.53 -45.97
C GLN A 166 27.40 -77.02 -45.92
N LYS A 167 26.16 -77.38 -45.54
CA LYS A 167 25.67 -78.77 -45.58
C LYS A 167 25.81 -79.48 -46.96
N PRO A 168 25.42 -78.88 -48.10
CA PRO A 168 25.61 -79.50 -49.42
C PRO A 168 27.06 -79.49 -49.91
N VAL A 169 27.97 -78.69 -49.36
CA VAL A 169 29.39 -78.68 -49.76
C VAL A 169 30.13 -79.90 -49.21
N MET A 170 29.82 -80.35 -47.99
CA MET A 170 30.30 -81.61 -47.45
C MET A 170 29.77 -82.82 -48.25
N THR A 171 28.53 -82.76 -48.75
CA THR A 171 27.98 -83.83 -49.61
C THR A 171 28.47 -83.77 -51.06
N LYS A 172 28.77 -82.58 -51.60
CA LYS A 172 29.37 -82.43 -52.95
C LYS A 172 30.87 -82.70 -53.00
N LYS A 173 31.62 -82.58 -51.90
CA LYS A 173 33.03 -83.06 -51.87
C LYS A 173 33.13 -84.57 -52.07
N ARG A 174 32.04 -85.33 -51.85
CA ARG A 174 31.93 -86.75 -52.22
C ARG A 174 31.52 -87.00 -53.69
N VAL A 175 31.10 -85.97 -54.42
CA VAL A 175 30.68 -86.09 -55.85
C VAL A 175 31.62 -85.34 -56.80
N ARG A 176 32.50 -84.47 -56.27
CA ARG A 176 33.49 -83.69 -57.04
C ARG A 176 34.92 -84.25 -56.98
N GLU A 177 35.09 -85.49 -56.55
CA GLU A 177 36.30 -86.27 -56.84
C GLU A 177 36.19 -86.98 -58.21
N GLU A 178 35.01 -86.98 -58.84
CA GLU A 178 34.74 -87.75 -60.07
C GLU A 178 34.54 -86.91 -61.34
N ASN A 179 34.70 -85.59 -61.29
CA ASN A 179 34.55 -84.74 -62.48
C ASN A 179 35.59 -83.61 -62.52
N MET A 180 36.84 -84.01 -62.73
CA MET A 180 37.83 -83.18 -63.41
C MET A 180 37.64 -83.37 -64.91
N VAL A 181 37.15 -82.35 -65.62
CA VAL A 181 37.48 -81.99 -67.03
C VAL A 181 36.52 -80.86 -67.44
N ALA A 182 37.05 -79.94 -68.24
CA ALA A 182 36.39 -78.83 -68.94
C ALA A 182 36.31 -77.48 -68.20
N ARG A 183 37.41 -76.73 -68.41
CA ARG A 183 37.52 -75.26 -68.38
C ARG A 183 36.71 -74.66 -69.55
N PRO A 184 35.97 -73.56 -69.32
CA PRO A 184 36.01 -72.49 -70.32
C PRO A 184 36.39 -71.13 -69.72
N SER A 185 37.25 -70.48 -70.48
CA SER A 185 37.59 -69.06 -70.48
C SER A 185 36.43 -68.25 -71.05
N GLY A 186 36.08 -67.09 -70.46
CA GLY A 186 35.01 -66.23 -70.98
C GLY A 186 34.84 -64.89 -70.26
N MET A 187 35.59 -63.90 -70.73
CA MET A 187 35.34 -62.45 -70.85
C MET A 187 34.72 -61.56 -69.74
N LEU A 188 35.39 -60.40 -69.63
CA LEU A 188 34.96 -59.12 -69.07
C LEU A 188 33.69 -58.58 -69.75
N GLY A 189 32.69 -58.19 -68.94
CA GLY A 189 31.49 -57.49 -69.38
C GLY A 189 31.21 -56.28 -68.49
N SER A 190 31.55 -55.10 -69.00
CA SER A 190 31.16 -53.79 -68.50
C SER A 190 29.64 -53.62 -68.55
N GLY A 191 29.01 -53.15 -67.48
CA GLY A 191 27.55 -53.03 -67.42
C GLY A 191 27.04 -51.97 -66.45
N LEU A 192 26.71 -50.81 -67.02
CA LEU A 192 25.70 -49.83 -66.62
C LEU A 192 25.70 -49.29 -65.18
N TRP A 193 26.14 -48.03 -65.08
CA TRP A 193 25.65 -47.09 -64.07
C TRP A 193 24.16 -46.82 -64.30
N THR A 194 23.30 -47.30 -63.41
CA THR A 194 21.93 -46.79 -63.26
C THR A 194 21.99 -45.41 -62.63
N GLY A 195 21.84 -44.38 -63.46
CA GLY A 195 21.52 -43.03 -63.01
C GLY A 195 20.14 -43.04 -62.35
N ALA A 196 20.09 -42.65 -61.09
CA ALA A 196 18.83 -42.39 -60.40
C ALA A 196 18.36 -40.97 -60.75
N ASP A 197 17.26 -40.87 -61.47
CA ASP A 197 16.57 -39.60 -61.75
C ASP A 197 16.05 -39.00 -60.43
N CYS A 198 16.52 -37.78 -60.13
CA CYS A 198 16.02 -37.01 -59.00
C CYS A 198 14.64 -36.44 -59.37
N ARG A 199 13.57 -37.03 -58.85
CA ARG A 199 12.22 -36.49 -59.00
C ARG A 199 12.07 -35.26 -58.12
N GLN A 200 11.72 -34.15 -58.77
CA GLN A 200 11.42 -32.88 -58.13
C GLN A 200 10.02 -32.95 -57.50
N ASP A 201 9.93 -32.80 -56.18
CA ASP A 201 8.67 -32.73 -55.45
C ASP A 201 8.20 -31.27 -55.38
N PRO A 202 7.07 -30.88 -56.03
CA PRO A 202 6.67 -29.48 -56.15
C PRO A 202 6.12 -28.86 -54.85
N LYS A 203 6.01 -29.62 -53.76
CA LYS A 203 5.39 -29.14 -52.51
C LYS A 203 6.31 -28.90 -51.32
N ASN A 204 7.59 -29.27 -51.39
CA ASN A 204 8.48 -29.18 -50.22
C ASN A 204 9.69 -28.28 -50.49
N LYS A 205 9.61 -27.02 -50.05
CA LYS A 205 10.75 -26.11 -50.01
C LYS A 205 11.59 -26.49 -48.80
N CYS A 206 12.83 -26.91 -49.05
CA CYS A 206 13.88 -27.20 -48.07
C CYS A 206 13.89 -28.64 -47.52
N GLN A 207 14.48 -29.57 -48.28
CA GLN A 207 15.65 -30.38 -47.87
C GLN A 207 15.97 -31.38 -49.00
N CYS A 208 16.97 -31.06 -49.83
CA CYS A 208 17.62 -32.03 -50.72
C CYS A 208 19.05 -32.26 -50.25
N THR A 209 19.27 -33.33 -49.50
CA THR A 209 20.60 -33.89 -49.23
C THR A 209 20.98 -34.83 -50.38
N CYS A 210 21.48 -34.25 -51.47
CA CYS A 210 22.13 -35.02 -52.53
C CYS A 210 23.54 -35.45 -52.07
N MET A 211 23.85 -36.74 -52.18
CA MET A 211 25.16 -37.34 -51.83
C MET A 211 26.36 -36.72 -52.58
N GLN A 212 26.15 -36.05 -53.71
CA GLN A 212 27.24 -35.35 -54.41
C GLN A 212 27.59 -33.99 -53.77
N CYS A 213 26.66 -33.31 -53.12
CA CYS A 213 26.91 -32.00 -52.48
C CYS A 213 27.73 -32.10 -51.19
N VAL A 214 27.87 -33.30 -50.60
CA VAL A 214 28.68 -33.52 -49.39
C VAL A 214 30.18 -33.63 -49.71
N ARG A 215 30.55 -33.98 -50.95
CA ARG A 215 31.96 -34.26 -51.30
C ARG A 215 32.78 -33.04 -51.73
N HIS A 216 32.14 -31.96 -52.18
CA HIS A 216 32.84 -30.71 -52.49
C HIS A 216 32.50 -29.66 -51.44
N LYS A 217 33.41 -29.46 -50.46
CA LYS A 217 33.36 -28.39 -49.46
C LYS A 217 33.59 -26.99 -50.09
N GLU A 218 32.93 -26.69 -51.19
CA GLU A 218 32.90 -25.34 -51.76
C GLU A 218 31.53 -24.72 -51.48
N LYS A 219 31.57 -23.53 -50.87
CA LYS A 219 30.40 -22.81 -50.39
C LYS A 219 29.48 -22.47 -51.58
N CYS A 220 28.30 -23.07 -51.64
CA CYS A 220 27.22 -22.57 -52.49
C CYS A 220 26.82 -21.18 -51.99
N LYS A 221 27.26 -20.13 -52.69
CA LYS A 221 26.72 -18.78 -52.54
C LYS A 221 25.34 -18.76 -53.18
N TRP A 222 24.30 -18.74 -52.36
CA TRP A 222 22.98 -18.33 -52.84
C TRP A 222 22.95 -16.83 -53.01
N LEU A 223 22.40 -16.40 -54.15
CA LEU A 223 22.15 -15.00 -54.48
C LEU A 223 20.95 -14.54 -53.65
N GLU A 224 21.13 -13.53 -52.79
CA GLU A 224 20.03 -12.80 -52.17
C GLU A 224 19.20 -12.13 -53.28
N VAL A 225 18.05 -12.73 -53.60
CA VAL A 225 17.01 -12.05 -54.36
C VAL A 225 16.20 -11.20 -53.38
N VAL A 226 16.66 -9.96 -53.23
CA VAL A 226 15.85 -8.84 -52.76
C VAL A 226 14.83 -8.51 -53.85
N GLY A 227 13.54 -8.54 -53.52
CA GLY A 227 12.52 -7.99 -54.40
C GLY A 227 11.06 -8.27 -54.05
N LEU A 228 10.39 -7.20 -53.62
CA LEU A 228 9.00 -6.81 -53.92
C LEU A 228 7.86 -7.29 -53.00
N VAL A 229 7.63 -6.43 -52.00
CA VAL A 229 6.37 -5.71 -51.71
C VAL A 229 5.22 -5.93 -52.72
N SER A 230 4.06 -6.34 -52.21
CA SER A 230 2.73 -5.92 -52.67
C SER A 230 1.82 -5.77 -51.47
N GLY A 231 1.26 -4.57 -51.29
CA GLY A 231 0.43 -4.18 -50.14
C GLY A 231 -1.07 -4.09 -50.43
N SER A 232 -1.85 -3.86 -49.37
CA SER A 232 -3.17 -3.19 -49.26
C SER A 232 -3.75 -3.58 -47.87
N GLY A 233 -4.40 -2.74 -47.05
CA GLY A 233 -4.86 -1.35 -47.12
C GLY A 233 -4.74 -0.69 -45.73
N SER A 234 -4.77 0.65 -45.60
CA SER A 234 -5.88 1.59 -45.83
C SER A 234 -6.70 1.84 -44.55
N GLY A 235 -6.58 3.05 -43.99
CA GLY A 235 -7.27 3.57 -42.80
C GLY A 235 -6.28 4.36 -41.93
N ASP A 236 -5.77 5.51 -42.37
CA ASP A 236 -6.45 6.81 -42.45
C ASP A 236 -7.06 7.26 -41.11
N MET A 237 -6.25 7.94 -40.29
CA MET A 237 -6.72 9.00 -39.37
C MET A 237 -5.66 10.10 -39.28
N LYS A 238 -5.88 11.09 -40.14
CA LYS A 238 -5.16 12.34 -40.28
C LYS A 238 -5.71 13.35 -39.27
N GLY A 239 -5.18 13.36 -38.06
CA GLY A 239 -5.40 14.41 -37.06
C GLY A 239 -4.25 15.41 -37.04
N LYS A 240 -4.35 16.49 -37.84
CA LYS A 240 -3.49 17.67 -37.74
C LYS A 240 -3.91 18.50 -36.53
N GLY A 241 -3.02 18.68 -35.56
CA GLY A 241 -3.06 19.75 -34.56
C GLY A 241 -1.66 20.37 -34.46
N LYS A 242 -1.50 21.58 -34.99
CA LYS A 242 -0.33 22.44 -34.80
C LYS A 242 -0.48 23.23 -33.49
N GLU A 243 0.63 23.87 -33.13
CA GLU A 243 0.81 24.95 -32.14
C GLU A 243 1.04 24.50 -30.68
N VAL A 244 1.89 25.14 -29.88
CA VAL A 244 2.87 26.22 -30.06
C VAL A 244 3.85 26.10 -28.87
N ALA A 245 5.04 26.63 -29.07
CA ALA A 245 6.10 26.85 -28.10
C ALA A 245 5.63 27.27 -26.70
N THR A 246 6.21 26.69 -25.65
CA THR A 246 7.21 27.38 -24.81
C THR A 246 7.92 26.39 -23.87
N SER A 247 9.25 26.43 -23.90
CA SER A 247 10.13 25.77 -22.94
C SER A 247 10.20 26.60 -21.66
N PRO A 248 9.98 26.03 -20.45
CA PRO A 248 10.53 26.59 -19.24
C PRO A 248 11.90 25.94 -19.01
N ARG A 249 12.96 26.62 -19.47
CA ARG A 249 14.28 26.46 -18.87
C ARG A 249 14.22 27.04 -17.44
N ALA A 250 13.89 26.20 -16.47
CA ALA A 250 14.18 26.50 -15.07
C ALA A 250 15.63 26.06 -14.79
N GLY A 251 16.52 27.05 -14.74
CA GLY A 251 17.93 26.86 -14.45
C GLY A 251 18.13 26.27 -13.07
N GLU A 252 18.82 25.13 -13.03
CA GLU A 252 19.32 24.50 -11.83
C GLU A 252 20.40 25.40 -11.20
N LYS A 253 19.98 26.23 -10.25
CA LYS A 253 20.90 27.03 -9.44
C LYS A 253 21.67 26.08 -8.51
N LYS A 254 22.91 25.76 -8.89
CA LYS A 254 23.93 25.21 -7.99
C LYS A 254 24.08 26.14 -6.78
N LYS A 255 23.54 25.73 -5.63
CA LYS A 255 23.89 26.32 -4.34
C LYS A 255 25.36 26.01 -4.06
N ARG A 256 26.21 27.04 -4.06
CA ARG A 256 27.55 26.96 -3.48
C ARG A 256 27.37 26.75 -1.98
N VAL A 257 27.79 25.60 -1.48
CA VAL A 257 28.03 25.38 -0.05
C VAL A 257 29.19 26.30 0.35
N GLN A 258 28.86 27.33 1.12
CA GLN A 258 29.83 28.22 1.72
C GLN A 258 30.41 27.48 2.92
N LYS A 259 31.65 27.00 2.78
CA LYS A 259 32.44 26.44 3.89
C LYS A 259 32.57 27.47 5.00
N SER A 260 31.81 27.31 6.07
CA SER A 260 32.09 27.94 7.35
C SER A 260 33.30 27.23 7.95
N ALA A 261 34.39 27.97 8.10
CA ALA A 261 35.56 27.51 8.81
C ALA A 261 35.19 27.37 10.29
N ALA A 262 35.15 26.14 10.78
CA ALA A 262 35.08 25.82 12.21
C ALA A 262 36.33 26.39 12.90
N LYS A 263 36.16 27.50 13.62
CA LYS A 263 37.10 27.86 14.69
C LYS A 263 36.74 27.01 15.89
N VAL A 264 37.50 25.92 16.07
CA VAL A 264 37.60 25.23 17.35
C VAL A 264 38.17 26.23 18.35
N VAL A 265 37.31 26.75 19.23
CA VAL A 265 37.73 27.51 20.41
C VAL A 265 37.58 26.56 21.59
N ASN A 266 38.69 25.95 21.98
CA ASN A 266 38.82 25.34 23.31
C ASN A 266 38.58 26.44 24.35
N SER A 267 37.43 26.37 25.01
CA SER A 267 37.13 27.21 26.17
C SER A 267 36.83 26.26 27.32
N ASP A 268 37.82 26.06 28.19
CA ASP A 268 37.61 25.55 29.53
C ASP A 268 36.73 26.57 30.27
N VAL A 269 35.41 26.36 30.25
CA VAL A 269 34.46 27.17 31.00
C VAL A 269 34.23 26.49 32.34
N GLU A 270 35.00 26.97 33.32
CA GLU A 270 34.74 26.82 34.74
C GLU A 270 33.33 27.37 35.04
N ILE A 271 32.37 26.47 35.30
CA ILE A 271 30.98 26.82 35.60
C ILE A 271 30.93 27.40 37.02
N VAL A 272 31.13 28.71 37.14
CA VAL A 272 30.72 29.49 38.31
C VAL A 272 29.26 29.86 38.13
N ALA A 273 28.38 29.12 38.80
CA ALA A 273 26.95 29.33 38.77
C ALA A 273 26.56 30.71 39.35
N LYS A 274 26.15 31.63 38.47
CA LYS A 274 25.32 32.79 38.80
C LYS A 274 24.03 32.70 37.99
N PRO A 275 22.85 32.62 38.61
CA PRO A 275 21.58 32.53 37.87
C PRO A 275 21.26 33.91 37.26
N SER A 276 21.30 34.00 35.93
CA SER A 276 20.86 35.17 35.17
C SER A 276 19.41 34.97 34.71
N ASN A 277 18.50 35.81 35.22
CA ASN A 277 17.07 35.81 34.94
C ASN A 277 16.73 36.45 33.58
N ALA A 278 17.32 35.97 32.48
CA ALA A 278 17.07 36.55 31.16
C ALA A 278 17.25 35.54 30.01
N SER A 279 16.53 34.41 30.06
CA SER A 279 16.11 33.76 28.82
C SER A 279 14.78 33.07 29.07
N ARG A 280 13.70 33.68 28.57
CA ARG A 280 12.37 33.07 28.49
C ARG A 280 12.46 31.96 27.46
N SER A 281 12.94 30.80 27.91
CA SER A 281 13.27 29.65 27.08
C SER A 281 12.00 29.02 26.52
N GLU A 282 11.88 29.04 25.19
CA GLU A 282 10.92 28.24 24.41
C GLU A 282 11.08 26.73 24.65
N SER A 283 12.13 26.27 25.35
CA SER A 283 12.32 24.86 25.70
C SER A 283 11.27 24.32 26.67
N SER A 284 10.56 25.18 27.40
CA SER A 284 9.49 24.75 28.32
C SER A 284 8.29 24.16 27.57
N HIS A 285 8.01 24.64 26.35
CA HIS A 285 6.88 24.18 25.57
C HIS A 285 7.14 22.82 24.90
N ALA A 286 8.37 22.59 24.46
CA ALA A 286 8.78 21.30 23.89
C ALA A 286 8.81 20.19 24.95
N LEU A 287 9.19 20.51 26.19
CA LEU A 287 9.16 19.55 27.30
C LEU A 287 7.72 19.15 27.67
N LEU A 288 6.80 20.11 27.72
CA LEU A 288 5.38 19.85 27.95
C LEU A 288 4.79 18.96 26.86
N GLU A 289 5.04 19.28 25.59
CA GLU A 289 4.56 18.47 24.46
C GLU A 289 5.14 17.05 24.48
N HIS A 290 6.40 16.89 24.90
CA HIS A 290 7.00 15.57 25.08
C HIS A 290 6.36 14.78 26.23
N MET A 291 6.00 15.46 27.34
CA MET A 291 5.30 14.82 28.45
C MET A 291 3.87 14.39 28.06
N ASP A 292 3.14 15.20 27.31
CA ASP A 292 1.80 14.86 26.82
C ASP A 292 1.84 13.61 25.92
N ARG A 293 2.83 13.52 25.03
CA ARG A 293 3.05 12.32 24.19
C ARG A 293 3.39 11.08 25.02
N LEU A 294 4.17 11.24 26.09
CA LEU A 294 4.50 10.16 27.02
C LEU A 294 3.28 9.66 27.78
N ILE A 295 2.43 10.57 28.27
CA ILE A 295 1.19 10.23 28.98
C ILE A 295 0.27 9.44 28.04
N LEU A 296 0.07 9.92 26.81
CA LEU A 296 -0.75 9.23 25.81
C LEU A 296 -0.22 7.81 25.48
N ALA A 297 1.11 7.65 25.40
CA ALA A 297 1.73 6.35 25.15
C ALA A 297 1.53 5.37 26.32
N VAL A 298 1.63 5.85 27.56
CA VAL A 298 1.39 5.03 28.76
C VAL A 298 -0.08 4.63 28.86
N GLU A 299 -1.01 5.55 28.61
CA GLU A 299 -2.45 5.26 28.59
C GLU A 299 -2.79 4.17 27.56
N ASN A 300 -2.32 4.33 26.32
CA ASN A 300 -2.52 3.32 25.27
C ASN A 300 -1.92 1.95 25.64
N LEU A 301 -0.75 1.92 26.28
CA LEU A 301 -0.14 0.68 26.73
C LEU A 301 -0.96 -0.01 27.82
N THR A 302 -1.47 0.76 28.79
CA THR A 302 -2.33 0.21 29.86
C THR A 302 -3.67 -0.27 29.33
N GLU A 303 -4.24 0.41 28.33
CA GLU A 303 -5.48 -0.02 27.67
C GLU A 303 -5.26 -1.33 26.90
N ALA A 304 -4.14 -1.44 26.16
CA ALA A 304 -3.77 -2.68 25.47
C ALA A 304 -3.54 -3.85 26.44
N GLN A 305 -2.87 -3.62 27.58
CA GLN A 305 -2.72 -4.62 28.63
C GLN A 305 -4.06 -5.05 29.22
N TRP A 306 -5.00 -4.11 29.41
CA TRP A 306 -6.34 -4.40 29.90
C TRP A 306 -7.13 -5.26 28.91
N TYR A 307 -7.09 -4.95 27.61
CA TYR A 307 -7.71 -5.78 26.59
C TYR A 307 -7.10 -7.18 26.51
N MET A 308 -5.78 -7.30 26.64
CA MET A 308 -5.10 -8.59 26.65
C MET A 308 -5.51 -9.42 27.87
N ALA A 309 -5.51 -8.83 29.07
CA ALA A 309 -5.95 -9.50 30.29
C ALA A 309 -7.42 -9.91 30.21
N SER A 310 -8.29 -9.03 29.69
CA SER A 310 -9.71 -9.33 29.48
C SER A 310 -9.92 -10.47 28.47
N ALA A 311 -9.15 -10.48 27.37
CA ALA A 311 -9.17 -11.55 26.38
C ALA A 311 -8.72 -12.90 26.99
N CYS A 312 -7.69 -12.90 27.85
CA CYS A 312 -7.25 -14.11 28.56
C CYS A 312 -8.29 -14.63 29.55
N VAL A 313 -9.03 -13.76 30.23
CA VAL A 313 -10.13 -14.15 31.12
C VAL A 313 -11.32 -14.67 30.31
N ALA A 314 -11.65 -14.03 29.19
CA ALA A 314 -12.75 -14.43 28.31
C ALA A 314 -12.46 -15.74 27.56
N SER A 315 -11.20 -16.04 27.26
CA SER A 315 -10.80 -17.28 26.59
C SER A 315 -10.81 -18.51 27.50
N GLY A 316 -11.02 -18.34 28.82
CA GLY A 316 -11.09 -19.46 29.75
C GLY A 316 -9.78 -20.25 29.86
N ILE A 317 -8.62 -19.61 29.59
CA ILE A 317 -7.29 -20.21 29.73
C ILE A 317 -6.84 -20.26 31.21
N VAL A 318 -7.75 -20.02 32.15
CA VAL A 318 -7.51 -20.18 33.57
C VAL A 318 -8.13 -21.51 34.00
N GLU A 319 -7.24 -22.41 34.42
CA GLU A 319 -7.46 -23.72 35.05
C GLU A 319 -7.65 -24.92 34.10
N ASN A 320 -6.51 -25.46 33.67
CA ASN A 320 -6.30 -26.89 33.80
C ASN A 320 -4.93 -27.12 34.45
N GLU A 321 -4.90 -27.02 35.79
CA GLU A 321 -3.77 -27.47 36.60
C GLU A 321 -3.73 -29.00 36.62
N GLU A 322 -3.21 -29.62 35.56
CA GLU A 322 -2.39 -30.82 35.68
C GLU A 322 -1.87 -31.20 34.29
N GLU A 323 -0.59 -31.58 34.29
CA GLU A 323 0.07 -32.36 33.24
C GLU A 323 0.80 -31.58 32.13
N ASP A 324 2.13 -31.63 32.30
CA ASP A 324 3.17 -31.57 31.26
C ASP A 324 3.65 -30.21 30.72
N THR A 325 4.50 -29.61 31.55
CA THR A 325 5.95 -29.40 31.30
C THR A 325 6.41 -29.13 29.85
N ASP A 326 7.12 -28.01 29.69
CA ASP A 326 8.12 -27.66 28.66
C ASP A 326 7.77 -26.74 27.47
N MET A 327 6.55 -26.18 27.32
CA MET A 327 6.29 -25.24 26.19
C MET A 327 6.24 -23.75 26.55
N GLU A 328 6.12 -23.38 27.82
CA GLU A 328 5.91 -21.97 28.21
C GLU A 328 7.20 -21.16 28.40
N ALA A 329 8.36 -21.83 28.60
CA ALA A 329 9.64 -21.15 28.80
C ALA A 329 10.20 -20.47 27.53
N VAL A 330 9.77 -20.90 26.33
CA VAL A 330 10.33 -20.39 25.07
C VAL A 330 9.77 -19.01 24.69
N ASN A 331 8.52 -18.70 25.05
CA ASN A 331 7.90 -17.42 24.67
C ASN A 331 8.34 -16.24 25.54
N GLN A 332 8.73 -16.48 26.79
CA GLN A 332 9.15 -15.39 27.69
C GLN A 332 10.54 -14.82 27.32
N GLU A 333 11.42 -15.65 26.77
CA GLU A 333 12.76 -15.23 26.35
C GLU A 333 12.71 -14.39 25.06
N VAL A 334 11.82 -14.76 24.11
CA VAL A 334 11.59 -13.98 22.89
C VAL A 334 11.01 -12.60 23.22
N ALA A 335 10.03 -12.53 24.12
CA ALA A 335 9.47 -11.26 24.56
C ALA A 335 10.51 -10.36 25.25
N LYS A 336 11.37 -10.92 26.11
CA LYS A 336 12.48 -10.17 26.72
C LYS A 336 13.47 -9.66 25.69
N GLN A 337 13.75 -10.44 24.64
CA GLN A 337 14.68 -10.05 23.59
C GLN A 337 14.12 -8.91 22.70
N GLU A 338 12.81 -8.93 22.42
CA GLU A 338 12.14 -7.83 21.70
C GLU A 338 12.07 -6.55 22.53
N ILE A 339 11.77 -6.67 23.83
CA ILE A 339 11.76 -5.50 24.74
C ILE A 339 13.16 -4.89 24.84
N ALA A 340 14.21 -5.71 24.96
CA ALA A 340 15.59 -5.23 24.99
C ALA A 340 16.00 -4.54 23.68
N LYS A 341 15.51 -5.03 22.54
CA LYS A 341 15.74 -4.42 21.22
C LYS A 341 15.06 -3.05 21.11
N LEU A 342 13.80 -2.95 21.53
CA LEU A 342 13.04 -1.69 21.53
C LEU A 342 13.62 -0.66 22.51
N GLN A 343 14.06 -1.09 23.70
CA GLN A 343 14.75 -0.18 24.64
C GLN A 343 16.03 0.38 24.05
N LYS A 344 16.79 -0.42 23.28
CA LYS A 344 18.00 0.05 22.62
C LYS A 344 17.70 1.08 21.53
N GLU A 345 16.63 0.87 20.76
CA GLU A 345 16.20 1.78 19.69
C GLU A 345 15.64 3.11 20.21
N VAL A 346 14.97 3.09 21.38
CA VAL A 346 14.43 4.31 22.02
C VAL A 346 15.50 5.08 22.79
N LEU A 347 16.49 4.39 23.39
CA LEU A 347 17.54 5.02 24.20
C LEU A 347 18.79 5.41 23.41
N GLU A 348 18.99 4.89 22.19
CA GLU A 348 20.03 5.43 21.31
C GLU A 348 19.58 6.80 20.78
N PRO A 349 20.27 7.90 21.13
CA PRO A 349 19.95 9.21 20.61
C PRO A 349 20.09 9.15 19.08
N TRP A 350 19.04 9.57 18.37
CA TRP A 350 19.14 9.78 16.94
C TRP A 350 20.39 10.61 16.64
N PRO A 351 21.21 10.22 15.65
CA PRO A 351 22.38 11.00 15.28
C PRO A 351 21.89 12.41 14.94
N SER A 352 22.34 13.40 15.72
CA SER A 352 21.97 14.79 15.50
C SER A 352 22.45 15.19 14.10
N ASP A 353 21.54 15.74 13.29
CA ASP A 353 21.75 16.18 11.89
C ASP A 353 22.84 17.28 11.70
N ASP A 354 23.66 17.55 12.72
CA ASP A 354 24.72 18.58 12.69
C ASP A 354 26.02 18.14 11.98
N GLU A 355 26.06 16.95 11.36
CA GLU A 355 27.24 16.44 10.64
C GLU A 355 27.01 16.20 9.12
N MET A 356 26.09 16.95 8.48
CA MET A 356 25.91 16.99 7.01
C MET A 356 26.14 18.36 6.39
#